data_AF-A0AA39IYM6-F1
#
_entry.id   AF-A0AA39IYM6-F1
#
_cell.length_a   1.000
_cell.length_b   1.000
_cell.length_c   1.000
_cell.angle_alpha   90.00
_cell.angle_beta   90.00
_cell.angle_gamma   90.00
#
_symmetry.space_group_name_H-M   'P 1'
#
loop_
_entity.id
_entity.type
_entity.pdbx_description
1 polymer ?
#
loop_
_entity_poly.entity_id
_entity_poly.type
_entity_poly.pdbx_seq_one_letter_code
_entity_poly.pdbx_strand_id
1 'polypeptide(L)'
;LSFILASFLITIQGNDPFDYEQIFPEDKRYEELSPLARVWRTYLEECGAFDIEMLEGWRDGLDVLLVFAGLFSAVVTTFVSTTGQVTATLLFELIDVQRAAANGTLVNNVPRSDLTPFSDFRPTISDSLINGLWFTSLSFSLATALFAVLTKQWIHQYIAVPSGTPRDRCRVRQFRYMGLEQWGVGFIIGSLPVLLSASLGIFLSGFGSFPRPTTSDDRIYRRSHHTYILHCVLCQQLPADYIPFVPI
;
A
#
# COMPACT_ATOMS: atom_id res chain seq x y z
N LEU A 1 -29.89 49.86 8.35
CA LEU A 1 -29.24 48.89 7.44
C LEU A 1 -27.81 49.27 7.07
N SER A 2 -27.56 50.48 6.54
CA SER A 2 -26.22 50.91 6.10
C SER A 2 -25.14 50.88 7.20
N PHE A 3 -25.44 51.30 8.43
CA PHE A 3 -24.50 51.24 9.56
C PHE A 3 -24.17 49.81 10.01
N ILE A 4 -25.15 48.90 9.97
CA ILE A 4 -24.94 47.49 10.36
C ILE A 4 -24.13 46.77 9.28
N LEU A 5 -24.38 47.06 8.00
CA LEU A 5 -23.57 46.55 6.90
C LEU A 5 -22.13 47.08 6.94
N ALA A 6 -21.95 48.36 7.30
CA ALA A 6 -20.62 48.96 7.44
C ALA A 6 -19.85 48.35 8.63
N SER A 7 -20.47 48.19 9.80
CA SER A 7 -19.83 47.49 10.93
C SER A 7 -19.53 46.03 10.61
N PHE A 8 -20.41 45.33 9.90
CA PHE A 8 -20.19 43.94 9.47
C PHE A 8 -19.06 43.83 8.44
N LEU A 9 -18.97 44.77 7.49
CA LEU A 9 -17.85 44.85 6.52
C LEU A 9 -16.52 45.21 7.18
N ILE A 10 -16.53 46.08 8.20
CA ILE A 10 -15.33 46.43 8.99
C ILE A 10 -14.88 45.24 9.84
N THR A 11 -15.80 44.47 10.43
CA THR A 11 -15.46 43.23 11.16
C THR A 11 -14.90 42.14 10.22
N ILE A 12 -15.35 42.09 8.96
CA ILE A 12 -14.83 41.15 7.96
C ILE A 12 -13.48 41.60 7.37
N GLN A 13 -13.25 42.91 7.18
CA GLN A 13 -11.97 43.43 6.69
C GLN A 13 -10.83 43.40 7.71
N GLY A 14 -11.14 43.41 9.01
CA GLY A 14 -10.13 43.42 10.08
C GLY A 14 -9.70 42.05 10.60
N ASN A 15 -10.27 40.95 10.07
CA ASN A 15 -10.07 39.60 10.63
C ASN A 15 -9.48 38.65 9.59
N ASP A 16 -8.56 39.13 8.76
CA ASP A 16 -7.78 38.24 7.90
C ASP A 16 -6.86 37.38 8.79
N PRO A 17 -7.09 36.05 8.89
CA PRO A 17 -6.27 35.17 9.71
C PRO A 17 -4.81 35.09 9.21
N PHE A 18 -4.52 35.60 8.02
CA PHE A 18 -3.18 35.66 7.43
C PHE A 18 -2.54 37.06 7.54
N ASP A 19 -3.14 38.00 8.27
CA ASP A 19 -2.52 39.31 8.54
C ASP A 19 -1.41 39.19 9.60
N TYR A 20 -0.23 38.78 9.13
CA TYR A 20 0.95 38.60 9.98
C TYR A 20 1.47 39.90 10.59
N GLU A 21 1.06 41.07 10.09
CA GLU A 21 1.45 42.36 10.67
C GLU A 21 0.69 42.64 11.97
N GLN A 22 -0.52 42.10 12.12
CA GLN A 22 -1.27 42.14 13.39
C GLN A 22 -0.84 41.03 14.36
N ILE A 23 -0.45 39.86 13.84
CA ILE A 23 -0.10 38.68 14.65
C ILE A 23 1.29 38.83 15.29
N PHE A 24 2.24 39.43 14.58
CA PHE A 24 3.60 39.65 15.05
C PHE A 24 3.99 41.14 14.97
N PRO A 25 4.36 41.79 16.08
CA PRO A 25 4.73 43.20 16.07
C PRO A 25 6.00 43.45 15.24
N GLU A 26 6.15 44.67 14.72
CA GLU A 26 7.35 45.07 13.98
C GLU A 26 8.61 44.91 14.84
N ASP A 27 9.65 44.36 14.23
CA ASP A 27 10.96 44.28 14.86
C ASP A 27 11.61 45.66 14.91
N LYS A 28 12.59 45.84 15.79
CA LYS A 28 13.35 47.09 15.82
C LYS A 28 14.17 47.22 14.54
N ARG A 29 14.34 48.46 14.07
CA ARG A 29 15.22 48.76 12.93
C ARG A 29 16.60 48.12 13.15
N TYR A 30 17.07 47.34 12.18
CA TYR A 30 18.28 46.51 12.18
C TYR A 30 18.20 45.14 12.90
N GLU A 31 17.08 44.81 13.54
CA GLU A 31 16.83 43.49 14.16
C GLU A 31 15.94 42.56 13.31
N GLU A 32 15.55 42.99 12.10
CA GLU A 32 14.68 42.25 11.15
C GLU A 32 15.20 40.85 10.73
N LEU A 33 16.50 40.57 10.93
CA LEU A 33 17.15 39.29 10.64
C LEU A 33 17.66 38.57 11.91
N SER A 34 17.35 39.12 13.09
CA SER A 34 17.68 38.55 14.39
C SER A 34 17.14 37.12 14.52
N PRO A 35 17.74 36.24 15.35
CA PRO A 35 17.23 34.88 15.56
C PRO A 35 15.75 34.81 16.01
N LEU A 36 15.24 35.88 16.61
CA LEU A 36 13.87 36.04 17.09
C LEU A 36 12.97 36.89 16.16
N ALA A 37 13.50 37.32 15.01
CA ALA A 37 12.78 38.23 14.11
C ALA A 37 11.46 37.66 13.63
N ARG A 38 10.49 38.56 13.41
CA ARG A 38 9.15 38.31 12.88
C ARG A 38 9.18 37.44 11.63
N VAL A 39 10.10 37.70 10.70
CA VAL A 39 10.21 36.93 9.45
C VAL A 39 10.34 35.42 9.67
N TRP A 40 11.09 34.99 10.69
CA TRP A 40 11.26 33.57 11.01
C TRP A 40 10.00 32.98 11.63
N ARG A 41 9.25 33.77 12.39
CA ARG A 41 8.01 33.34 13.04
C ARG A 41 6.88 33.19 12.02
N THR A 42 6.71 34.19 11.16
CA THR A 42 5.79 34.14 10.02
C THR A 42 6.11 32.95 9.11
N TYR A 43 7.39 32.75 8.78
CA TYR A 43 7.81 31.61 7.96
C TYR A 43 7.47 30.25 8.59
N LEU A 44 7.67 30.09 9.90
CA LEU A 44 7.34 28.84 10.60
C LEU A 44 5.84 28.57 10.63
N GLU A 45 5.02 29.61 10.77
CA GLU A 45 3.56 29.48 10.80
C GLU A 45 3.05 29.00 9.43
N GLU A 46 3.47 29.69 8.36
CA GLU A 46 3.11 29.34 6.98
C GLU A 46 3.60 27.95 6.58
N CYS A 47 4.87 27.65 6.86
CA CYS A 47 5.43 26.33 6.56
C CYS A 47 4.80 25.24 7.41
N GLY A 48 4.42 25.55 8.66
CA GLY A 48 3.74 24.61 9.54
C GLY A 48 2.38 24.23 9.00
N ALA A 49 1.59 25.21 8.55
CA ALA A 49 0.30 24.95 7.91
C ALA A 49 0.45 24.08 6.65
N PHE A 50 1.39 24.44 5.77
CA PHE A 50 1.68 23.67 4.56
C PHE A 50 2.13 22.24 4.86
N ASP A 51 3.06 22.06 5.81
CA ASP A 51 3.57 20.74 6.19
C ASP A 51 2.45 19.88 6.78
N ILE A 52 1.57 20.43 7.62
CA ILE A 52 0.43 19.71 8.19
C ILE A 52 -0.51 19.24 7.08
N GLU A 53 -0.95 20.13 6.19
CA GLU A 53 -1.88 19.78 5.11
C GLU A 53 -1.32 18.67 4.21
N MET A 54 -0.06 18.80 3.78
CA MET A 54 0.61 17.80 2.96
C MET A 54 0.73 16.45 3.68
N LEU A 55 1.13 16.46 4.95
CA LEU A 55 1.39 15.26 5.74
C LEU A 55 0.09 14.54 6.16
N GLU A 56 -0.99 15.27 6.39
CA GLU A 56 -2.31 14.70 6.64
C GLU A 56 -2.82 13.90 5.43
N GLY A 57 -2.71 14.46 4.22
CA GLY A 57 -3.06 13.75 2.99
C GLY A 57 -2.26 12.45 2.81
N TRP A 58 -0.97 12.47 3.11
CA TRP A 58 -0.14 11.25 3.08
C TRP A 58 -0.56 10.25 4.17
N ARG A 59 -0.76 10.70 5.40
CA ARG A 59 -1.14 9.83 6.52
C ARG A 59 -2.46 9.10 6.23
N ASP A 60 -3.46 9.84 5.76
CA ASP A 60 -4.78 9.29 5.48
C ASP A 60 -4.71 8.27 4.32
N GLY A 61 -3.92 8.55 3.27
CA GLY A 61 -3.66 7.57 2.21
C GLY A 61 -2.96 6.29 2.71
N LEU A 62 -1.99 6.43 3.62
CA LEU A 62 -1.29 5.30 4.25
C LEU A 62 -2.19 4.48 5.18
N ASP A 63 -3.15 5.11 5.87
CA ASP A 63 -4.17 4.42 6.68
C ASP A 63 -5.03 3.49 5.82
N VAL A 64 -5.54 4.00 4.70
CA VAL A 64 -6.33 3.20 3.75
C VAL A 64 -5.51 2.04 3.19
N LEU A 65 -4.27 2.29 2.78
CA LEU A 65 -3.36 1.27 2.26
C LEU A 65 -3.11 0.15 3.26
N LEU A 66 -2.90 0.49 4.53
CA LEU A 66 -2.58 -0.47 5.58
C LEU A 66 -3.79 -1.39 5.86
N VAL A 67 -5.00 -0.85 5.89
CA VAL A 67 -6.23 -1.63 6.04
C VAL A 67 -6.37 -2.61 4.87
N PHE A 68 -6.18 -2.13 3.64
CA PHE A 68 -6.27 -2.99 2.46
C PHE A 68 -5.20 -4.09 2.47
N ALA A 69 -3.95 -3.76 2.78
CA ALA A 69 -2.86 -4.71 2.86
C ALA A 69 -3.10 -5.79 3.94
N GLY A 70 -3.68 -5.41 5.09
CA GLY A 70 -4.06 -6.35 6.15
C GLY A 70 -5.16 -7.32 5.71
N LEU A 71 -6.24 -6.79 5.11
CA LEU A 71 -7.35 -7.60 4.59
C LEU A 71 -6.87 -8.56 3.49
N PHE A 72 -6.08 -8.07 2.54
CA PHE A 72 -5.51 -8.87 1.47
C PHE A 72 -4.59 -9.97 2.03
N SER A 73 -3.71 -9.64 2.97
CA SER A 73 -2.83 -10.63 3.62
C SER A 73 -3.62 -11.75 4.31
N ALA A 74 -4.71 -11.42 5.01
CA ALA A 74 -5.58 -12.41 5.65
C ALA A 74 -6.19 -13.38 4.61
N VAL A 75 -6.75 -12.84 3.52
CA VAL A 75 -7.36 -13.64 2.46
C VAL A 75 -6.34 -14.57 1.81
N VAL A 76 -5.16 -14.06 1.40
CA VAL A 76 -4.15 -14.90 0.75
C VAL A 76 -3.58 -15.94 1.72
N THR A 77 -3.43 -15.61 3.01
CA THR A 77 -2.99 -16.57 4.04
C THR A 77 -3.96 -17.75 4.18
N THR A 78 -5.28 -17.52 4.09
CA THR A 78 -6.28 -18.61 4.10
C THR A 78 -6.15 -19.53 2.88
N PHE A 79 -5.85 -18.98 1.70
CA PHE A 79 -5.60 -19.79 0.50
C PHE A 79 -4.29 -20.57 0.60
N VAL A 80 -3.22 -19.96 1.11
CA VAL A 80 -1.95 -20.67 1.32
C VAL A 80 -2.10 -21.78 2.36
N SER A 81 -2.80 -21.54 3.48
CA SER A 81 -2.97 -22.54 4.53
C SER A 81 -3.84 -23.73 4.10
N THR A 82 -4.86 -23.52 3.27
CA THR A 82 -5.68 -24.60 2.71
C THR A 82 -4.88 -25.52 1.80
N THR A 83 -3.93 -24.99 1.00
CA THR A 83 -3.03 -25.86 0.21
C THR A 83 -2.10 -26.72 1.07
N GLY A 84 -1.61 -26.18 2.19
CA GLY A 84 -0.79 -26.91 3.16
C GLY A 84 -1.56 -28.02 3.88
N GLN A 85 -2.80 -27.74 4.30
CA GLN A 85 -3.64 -28.72 5.00
C GLN A 85 -4.01 -29.91 4.12
N VAL A 86 -4.37 -29.68 2.86
CA VAL A 86 -4.69 -30.76 1.90
C VAL A 86 -3.48 -31.69 1.71
N THR A 87 -2.28 -31.13 1.68
CA THR A 87 -1.03 -31.90 1.56
C THR A 87 -0.77 -32.74 2.82
N ALA A 88 -1.03 -32.17 4.01
CA ALA A 88 -0.88 -32.88 5.28
C ALA A 88 -1.94 -33.99 5.46
N THR A 89 -3.21 -33.75 5.11
CA THR A 89 -4.26 -34.76 5.19
C THR A 89 -4.01 -35.93 4.24
N LEU A 90 -3.53 -35.67 3.02
CA LEU A 90 -3.14 -36.74 2.09
C LEU A 90 -1.95 -37.57 2.63
N LEU A 91 -1.01 -36.93 3.32
CA LEU A 91 0.10 -37.64 3.99
C LEU A 91 -0.39 -38.45 5.20
N PHE A 92 -1.30 -37.92 6.01
CA PHE A 92 -1.89 -38.65 7.13
C PHE A 92 -2.74 -39.83 6.65
N GLU A 93 -3.54 -39.65 5.60
CA GLU A 93 -4.33 -40.73 4.99
C GLU A 93 -3.41 -41.81 4.39
N LEU A 94 -2.29 -41.42 3.76
CA LEU A 94 -1.27 -42.36 3.27
C LEU A 94 -0.62 -43.16 4.41
N ILE A 95 -0.33 -42.52 5.55
CA ILE A 95 0.24 -43.17 6.74
C ILE A 95 -0.77 -44.12 7.40
N ASP A 96 -2.05 -43.75 7.47
CA ASP A 96 -3.11 -44.59 8.03
C ASP A 96 -3.42 -45.80 7.15
N VAL A 97 -3.40 -45.64 5.82
CA VAL A 97 -3.53 -46.76 4.86
C VAL A 97 -2.33 -47.72 4.96
N GLN A 98 -1.12 -47.21 5.17
CA GLN A 98 0.08 -48.03 5.40
C GLN A 98 0.04 -48.78 6.74
N ARG A 99 -0.49 -48.16 7.80
CA ARG A 99 -0.65 -48.78 9.12
C ARG A 99 -1.76 -49.85 9.13
N ALA A 100 -2.86 -49.63 8.41
CA ALA A 100 -3.90 -50.63 8.20
C ALA A 100 -3.40 -51.84 7.39
N ALA A 101 -2.51 -51.61 6.40
CA ALA A 101 -1.85 -52.68 5.65
C ALA A 101 -0.85 -53.50 6.50
N ALA A 102 -0.23 -52.89 7.53
CA ALA A 102 0.69 -53.57 8.43
C ALA A 102 0.01 -54.45 9.50
N ASN A 103 -1.31 -54.31 9.71
CA ASN A 103 -2.08 -55.03 10.75
C ASN A 103 -2.71 -56.36 10.26
N GLY A 104 -2.33 -56.85 9.07
CA GLY A 104 -2.50 -58.27 8.70
C GLY A 104 -3.82 -58.67 8.01
N THR A 105 -4.24 -57.96 6.97
CA THR A 105 -5.26 -58.48 6.02
C THR A 105 -4.65 -58.73 4.63
N LEU A 106 -5.19 -59.72 3.91
CA LEU A 106 -4.55 -60.39 2.76
C LEU A 106 -4.30 -59.46 1.55
N VAL A 107 -3.03 -59.45 1.12
CA VAL A 107 -2.34 -58.52 0.21
C VAL A 107 -2.83 -58.49 -1.26
N ASN A 108 -3.80 -59.33 -1.66
CA ASN A 108 -4.12 -59.54 -3.09
C ASN A 108 -5.43 -58.92 -3.61
N ASN A 109 -6.28 -58.30 -2.78
CA ASN A 109 -7.62 -57.84 -3.20
C ASN A 109 -7.82 -56.32 -3.21
N VAL A 110 -6.78 -55.52 -2.96
CA VAL A 110 -6.87 -54.06 -3.02
C VAL A 110 -6.20 -53.60 -4.33
N PRO A 111 -6.91 -52.89 -5.22
CA PRO A 111 -6.29 -52.28 -6.39
C PRO A 111 -5.11 -51.41 -5.94
N ARG A 112 -3.91 -51.71 -6.45
CA ARG A 112 -2.73 -50.89 -6.17
C ARG A 112 -3.02 -49.47 -6.64
N SER A 113 -2.82 -48.47 -5.79
CA SER A 113 -2.71 -47.10 -6.27
C SER A 113 -1.40 -46.99 -7.05
N ASP A 114 -1.44 -46.33 -8.21
CA ASP A 114 -0.30 -46.18 -9.13
C ASP A 114 0.83 -45.26 -8.58
N LEU A 115 0.74 -44.83 -7.33
CA LEU A 115 1.70 -43.94 -6.69
C LEU A 115 2.75 -44.75 -5.92
N THR A 116 3.87 -45.03 -6.57
CA THR A 116 5.04 -45.66 -5.95
C THR A 116 5.94 -44.61 -5.29
N PRO A 117 6.82 -44.96 -4.32
CA PRO A 117 7.81 -44.05 -3.73
C PRO A 117 8.84 -43.50 -4.74
N PHE A 118 8.82 -44.04 -5.96
CA PHE A 118 9.61 -43.64 -7.12
C PHE A 118 8.75 -42.99 -8.22
N SER A 119 7.46 -42.76 -7.97
CA SER A 119 6.70 -41.87 -8.82
C SER A 119 7.34 -40.50 -8.68
N ASP A 120 7.86 -39.97 -9.79
CA ASP A 120 8.30 -38.60 -9.87
C ASP A 120 7.07 -37.73 -9.57
N PHE A 121 6.85 -37.46 -8.29
CA PHE A 121 5.99 -36.39 -7.82
C PHE A 121 6.73 -35.11 -8.14
N ARG A 122 6.83 -34.85 -9.45
CA ARG A 122 7.27 -33.59 -9.99
C ARG A 122 6.03 -32.74 -9.91
N PRO A 123 5.88 -31.87 -8.88
CA PRO A 123 4.80 -30.90 -8.91
C PRO A 123 4.84 -30.26 -10.29
N THR A 124 3.69 -30.25 -10.97
CA THR A 124 3.58 -29.63 -12.28
C THR A 124 4.22 -28.26 -12.15
N ILE A 125 5.16 -27.89 -13.04
CA ILE A 125 5.85 -26.58 -12.94
C ILE A 125 4.84 -25.44 -12.76
N SER A 126 3.63 -25.60 -13.31
CA SER A 126 2.48 -24.73 -13.10
C SER A 126 2.08 -24.55 -11.62
N ASP A 127 2.00 -25.62 -10.83
CA ASP A 127 1.51 -25.58 -9.45
C ASP A 127 2.52 -24.90 -8.51
N SER A 128 3.82 -25.14 -8.74
CA SER A 128 4.88 -24.44 -8.00
C SER A 128 4.98 -22.97 -8.39
N LEU A 129 4.78 -22.62 -9.67
CA LEU A 129 4.70 -21.23 -10.12
C LEU A 129 3.50 -20.49 -9.53
N ILE A 130 2.32 -21.13 -9.45
CA ILE A 130 1.11 -20.52 -8.86
C ILE A 130 1.31 -20.25 -7.36
N ASN A 131 1.83 -21.23 -6.61
CA ASN A 131 2.15 -21.04 -5.19
C ASN A 131 3.23 -19.96 -4.99
N GLY A 132 4.24 -19.91 -5.87
CA GLY A 132 5.22 -18.85 -5.90
C GLY A 132 4.59 -17.47 -6.15
N LEU A 133 3.68 -17.36 -7.12
CA LEU A 133 2.95 -16.12 -7.42
C LEU A 133 2.14 -15.65 -6.20
N TRP A 134 1.44 -16.55 -5.51
CA TRP A 134 0.73 -16.19 -4.28
C TRP A 134 1.67 -15.74 -3.15
N PHE A 135 2.79 -16.41 -2.95
CA PHE A 135 3.79 -15.98 -1.97
C PHE A 135 4.41 -14.62 -2.32
N THR A 136 4.69 -14.36 -3.59
CA THR A 136 5.20 -13.04 -4.04
C THR A 136 4.15 -11.95 -3.85
N SER A 137 2.87 -12.23 -4.10
CA SER A 137 1.77 -11.27 -3.86
C SER A 137 1.66 -10.90 -2.38
N LEU A 138 1.77 -11.88 -1.48
CA LEU A 138 1.83 -11.65 -0.03
C LEU A 138 3.05 -10.80 0.35
N SER A 139 4.21 -11.15 -0.20
CA SER A 139 5.46 -10.45 0.10
C SER A 139 5.40 -8.97 -0.29
N PHE A 140 4.87 -8.64 -1.47
CA PHE A 140 4.67 -7.25 -1.90
C PHE A 140 3.65 -6.51 -1.04
N SER A 141 2.55 -7.17 -0.65
CA SER A 141 1.56 -6.56 0.26
C SER A 141 2.17 -6.24 1.62
N LEU A 142 2.95 -7.17 2.19
CA LEU A 142 3.60 -6.97 3.48
C LEU A 142 4.69 -5.90 3.40
N ALA A 143 5.48 -5.88 2.32
CA ALA A 143 6.47 -4.82 2.09
C ALA A 143 5.78 -3.45 2.02
N THR A 144 4.67 -3.33 1.30
CA THR A 144 3.90 -2.09 1.21
C THR A 144 3.40 -1.65 2.60
N ALA A 145 2.89 -2.57 3.40
CA ALA A 145 2.47 -2.30 4.78
C ALA A 145 3.64 -1.84 5.67
N LEU A 146 4.81 -2.48 5.56
CA LEU A 146 6.01 -2.11 6.29
C LEU A 146 6.47 -0.68 5.93
N PHE A 147 6.54 -0.36 4.65
CA PHE A 147 6.88 1.00 4.20
C PHE A 147 5.85 2.02 4.67
N ALA A 148 4.55 1.70 4.62
CA ALA A 148 3.51 2.59 5.13
C ALA A 148 3.68 2.91 6.62
N VAL A 149 4.04 1.91 7.44
CA VAL A 149 4.32 2.11 8.87
C VAL A 149 5.60 2.92 9.09
N LEU A 150 6.68 2.64 8.35
CA LEU A 150 7.94 3.40 8.45
C LEU A 150 7.74 4.86 8.07
N THR A 151 6.99 5.14 7.00
CA THR A 151 6.66 6.49 6.59
C THR A 151 5.85 7.20 7.68
N LYS A 152 4.85 6.55 8.29
CA LYS A 152 4.10 7.14 9.42
C LYS A 152 5.01 7.50 10.59
N GLN A 153 5.93 6.61 10.96
CA GLN A 153 6.90 6.87 12.03
C GLN A 153 7.79 8.07 11.66
N TRP A 154 8.24 8.14 10.42
CA TRP A 154 9.05 9.24 9.92
C TRP A 154 8.28 10.57 9.92
N ILE A 155 7.03 10.59 9.46
CA ILE A 155 6.15 11.78 9.47
C ILE A 155 5.99 12.30 10.90
N HIS A 156 5.75 11.39 11.86
CA HIS A 156 5.62 11.77 13.27
C HIS A 156 6.90 12.44 13.80
N GLN A 157 8.08 11.93 13.43
CA GLN A 157 9.36 12.54 13.79
C GLN A 157 9.65 13.85 13.04
N TYR A 158 9.14 14.00 11.82
CA TYR A 158 9.31 15.22 11.01
C TYR A 158 8.61 16.41 11.66
N ILE A 159 7.36 16.22 12.13
CA ILE A 159 6.53 17.25 12.77
C ILE A 159 7.06 17.59 14.19
N ALA A 160 7.83 16.71 14.81
CA ALA A 160 8.39 16.95 16.13
C ALA A 160 9.21 18.26 16.16
N VAL A 161 8.72 19.22 16.95
CA VAL A 161 9.23 20.58 17.03
C VAL A 161 10.66 20.59 17.60
N PRO A 162 11.65 21.11 16.85
CA PRO A 162 13.00 21.28 17.37
C PRO A 162 13.05 22.35 18.47
N SER A 163 13.89 22.14 19.48
CA SER A 163 14.20 23.17 20.49
C SER A 163 15.15 24.22 19.92
N GLY A 164 15.00 25.49 20.33
CA GLY A 164 15.89 26.57 19.92
C GLY A 164 15.17 27.85 19.50
N THR A 165 15.90 28.75 18.84
CA THR A 165 15.34 30.01 18.30
C THR A 165 14.46 29.74 17.06
N PRO A 166 13.50 30.62 16.73
CA PRO A 166 12.73 30.53 15.49
C PRO A 166 13.60 30.32 14.26
N ARG A 167 14.70 31.07 14.13
CA ARG A 167 15.66 30.93 13.03
C ARG A 167 16.26 29.52 12.94
N ASP A 168 16.67 28.95 14.07
CA ASP A 168 17.25 27.60 14.09
C ASP A 168 16.22 26.55 13.70
N ARG A 169 14.98 26.69 14.18
CA ARG A 169 13.85 25.85 13.79
C ARG A 169 13.59 25.94 12.28
N CYS A 170 13.59 27.13 11.69
CA CYS A 170 13.43 27.31 10.24
C CYS A 170 14.51 26.55 9.46
N ARG A 171 15.77 26.65 9.90
CA ARG A 171 16.91 25.99 9.25
C ARG A 171 16.81 24.48 9.32
N VAL A 172 16.46 23.94 10.48
CA VAL A 172 16.29 22.49 10.66
C VAL A 172 15.13 21.98 9.80
N ARG A 173 13.99 22.68 9.79
CA ARG A 173 12.85 22.33 8.92
C ARG A 173 13.26 22.37 7.45
N GLN A 174 13.93 23.43 7.01
CA GLN A 174 14.36 23.57 5.62
C GLN A 174 15.32 22.45 5.21
N PHE A 175 16.28 22.10 6.08
CA PHE A 175 17.17 20.98 5.84
C PHE A 175 16.41 19.65 5.70
N ARG A 176 15.43 19.38 6.57
CA ARG A 176 14.57 18.19 6.48
C ARG A 176 13.73 18.18 5.21
N TYR A 177 13.19 19.34 4.80
CA TYR A 177 12.39 19.49 3.59
C TYR A 177 13.22 19.26 2.33
N MET A 178 14.41 19.86 2.24
CA MET A 178 15.35 19.59 1.14
C MET A 178 15.73 18.11 1.07
N GLY A 179 15.93 17.47 2.23
CA GLY A 179 16.12 16.03 2.30
C GLY A 179 14.91 15.25 1.75
N LEU A 180 13.69 15.61 2.17
CA LEU A 180 12.47 14.98 1.68
C LEU A 180 12.36 15.04 0.15
N GLU A 181 12.69 16.20 -0.45
CA GLU A 181 12.64 16.43 -1.89
C GLU A 181 13.74 15.65 -2.62
N GLN A 182 14.98 15.71 -2.13
CA GLN A 182 16.12 15.00 -2.72
C GLN A 182 15.96 13.47 -2.68
N TRP A 183 15.41 12.94 -1.58
CA TRP A 183 15.14 11.52 -1.44
C TRP A 183 13.87 11.07 -2.17
N GLY A 184 13.06 12.00 -2.69
CA GLY A 184 11.85 11.69 -3.44
C GLY A 184 10.79 10.97 -2.60
N VAL A 185 10.68 11.30 -1.31
CA VAL A 185 9.76 10.60 -0.39
C VAL A 185 8.31 10.66 -0.90
N GLY A 186 7.89 11.79 -1.46
CA GLY A 186 6.57 11.92 -2.08
C GLY A 186 6.34 10.93 -3.22
N PHE A 187 7.36 10.67 -4.05
CA PHE A 187 7.29 9.66 -5.11
C PHE A 187 7.18 8.25 -4.54
N ILE A 188 7.95 7.93 -3.50
CA ILE A 188 7.89 6.63 -2.81
C ILE A 188 6.47 6.41 -2.25
N ILE A 189 5.93 7.39 -1.54
CA ILE A 189 4.56 7.32 -0.97
C ILE A 189 3.53 7.15 -2.08
N GLY A 190 3.65 7.94 -3.17
CA GLY A 190 2.78 7.82 -4.35
C GLY A 190 2.89 6.47 -5.07
N SER A 191 4.02 5.76 -4.93
CA SER A 191 4.23 4.43 -5.53
C SER A 191 3.66 3.28 -4.71
N LEU A 192 3.43 3.46 -3.40
CA LEU A 192 2.89 2.42 -2.52
C LEU A 192 1.53 1.87 -2.98
N PRO A 193 0.53 2.70 -3.38
CA PRO A 193 -0.74 2.19 -3.89
C PRO A 193 -0.57 1.35 -5.15
N VAL A 194 0.41 1.69 -5.99
CA VAL A 194 0.73 0.94 -7.21
C VAL A 194 1.30 -0.43 -6.88
N LEU A 195 2.21 -0.52 -5.91
CA LEU A 195 2.76 -1.79 -5.44
C LEU A 195 1.67 -2.71 -4.87
N LEU A 196 0.73 -2.16 -4.10
CA LEU A 196 -0.40 -2.91 -3.55
C LEU A 196 -1.38 -3.37 -4.64
N SER A 197 -1.63 -2.54 -5.64
CA SER A 197 -2.47 -2.90 -6.78
C SER A 197 -1.80 -3.98 -7.64
N ALA A 198 -0.48 -3.90 -7.82
CA ALA A 198 0.30 -4.92 -8.51
C ALA A 198 0.27 -6.27 -7.76
N SER A 199 0.33 -6.26 -6.42
CA SER A 199 0.21 -7.49 -5.63
C SER A 199 -1.14 -8.17 -5.82
N LEU A 200 -2.23 -7.39 -5.86
CA LEU A 200 -3.56 -7.89 -6.19
C LEU A 200 -3.61 -8.51 -7.59
N GLY A 201 -3.02 -7.84 -8.59
CA GLY A 201 -2.93 -8.35 -9.96
C GLY A 201 -2.19 -9.69 -10.06
N ILE A 202 -1.06 -9.83 -9.35
CA ILE A 202 -0.28 -11.07 -9.27
C ILE A 202 -1.13 -12.19 -8.63
N PHE A 203 -1.84 -11.88 -7.55
CA PHE A 203 -2.71 -12.85 -6.87
C PHE A 203 -3.84 -13.36 -7.78
N LEU A 204 -4.52 -12.44 -8.48
CA LEU A 204 -5.59 -12.79 -9.42
C LEU A 204 -5.09 -13.63 -10.59
N SER A 205 -3.88 -13.34 -11.10
CA SER A 205 -3.23 -14.15 -12.14
C SER A 205 -2.99 -15.59 -11.68
N GLY A 206 -2.49 -15.78 -10.46
CA GLY A 206 -2.35 -17.10 -9.84
C GLY A 206 -3.70 -17.81 -9.65
N PHE A 207 -4.74 -17.09 -9.21
CA PHE A 207 -6.08 -17.65 -9.04
C PHE A 207 -6.71 -18.10 -10.37
N GLY A 208 -6.59 -17.31 -11.44
CA GLY A 208 -7.12 -17.68 -12.75
C GLY A 208 -6.36 -18.82 -13.43
N SER A 209 -5.12 -19.06 -13.01
CA SER A 209 -4.28 -20.18 -13.47
C SER A 209 -4.54 -21.46 -12.70
N PHE A 210 -5.27 -21.41 -11.57
CA PHE A 210 -5.62 -22.60 -10.79
C PHE A 210 -6.36 -23.63 -11.67
N PRO A 211 -5.84 -24.87 -11.79
CA PRO A 211 -6.46 -25.91 -12.59
C PRO A 211 -7.81 -26.31 -11.98
N ARG A 212 -8.89 -25.65 -12.38
CA ARG A 212 -10.23 -26.23 -12.23
C ARG A 212 -10.34 -27.42 -13.20
N PRO A 213 -10.91 -28.56 -12.76
CA PRO A 213 -11.18 -29.66 -13.67
C PRO A 213 -12.14 -29.13 -14.74
N THR A 214 -11.64 -28.95 -15.96
CA THR A 214 -12.41 -28.34 -17.05
C THR A 214 -12.29 -29.21 -18.29
N THR A 215 -13.46 -29.60 -18.79
CA THR A 215 -13.67 -30.29 -20.06
C THR A 215 -13.26 -29.40 -21.24
N SER A 216 -13.01 -30.01 -22.40
CA SER A 216 -12.23 -29.45 -23.51
C SER A 216 -12.70 -28.12 -24.11
N ASP A 217 -13.96 -27.71 -23.93
CA ASP A 217 -14.54 -26.47 -24.50
C ASP A 217 -14.14 -25.18 -23.75
N ASP A 218 -13.74 -25.27 -22.48
CA ASP A 218 -13.46 -24.08 -21.64
C ASP A 218 -12.14 -23.36 -21.98
N ARG A 219 -11.28 -23.97 -22.82
CA ARG A 219 -9.93 -23.44 -23.11
C ARG A 219 -9.96 -22.16 -23.94
N ILE A 220 -10.92 -21.99 -24.83
CA ILE A 220 -11.03 -20.80 -25.70
C ILE A 220 -11.62 -19.62 -24.91
N TYR A 221 -12.61 -19.86 -24.05
CA TYR A 221 -13.24 -18.85 -23.20
C TYR A 221 -12.27 -18.32 -22.12
N ARG A 222 -11.43 -19.20 -21.56
CA ARG A 222 -10.46 -18.85 -20.50
C ARG A 222 -9.34 -17.91 -20.96
N ARG A 223 -8.84 -18.05 -22.20
CA ARG A 223 -7.78 -17.17 -22.74
C ARG A 223 -8.30 -15.76 -22.98
N SER A 224 -9.56 -15.62 -23.38
CA SER A 224 -10.22 -14.33 -23.57
C SER A 224 -10.39 -13.60 -22.23
N HIS A 225 -10.95 -14.26 -21.21
CA HIS A 225 -11.21 -13.65 -19.89
C HIS A 225 -9.96 -13.19 -19.13
N HIS A 226 -8.85 -13.93 -19.19
CA HIS A 226 -7.58 -13.52 -18.58
C HIS A 226 -7.03 -12.23 -19.20
N THR A 227 -7.19 -12.09 -20.52
CA THR A 227 -6.73 -10.90 -21.24
C THR A 227 -7.58 -9.68 -20.88
N TYR A 228 -8.91 -9.84 -20.71
CA TYR A 228 -9.80 -8.78 -20.27
C TYR A 228 -9.53 -8.30 -18.83
N ILE A 229 -9.26 -9.23 -17.89
CA ILE A 229 -8.99 -8.85 -16.50
C ILE A 229 -7.65 -8.11 -16.39
N LEU A 230 -6.60 -8.58 -17.06
CA LEU A 230 -5.33 -7.87 -17.10
C LEU A 230 -5.48 -6.47 -17.72
N HIS A 231 -6.28 -6.35 -18.78
CA HIS A 231 -6.56 -5.08 -19.45
C HIS A 231 -7.35 -4.11 -18.55
N CYS A 232 -8.34 -4.58 -17.79
CA CYS A 232 -9.07 -3.75 -16.83
C CYS A 232 -8.19 -3.28 -15.66
N VAL A 233 -7.35 -4.16 -15.12
CA VAL A 233 -6.39 -3.80 -14.05
C VAL A 233 -5.36 -2.78 -14.56
N LEU A 234 -4.90 -2.92 -15.81
CA LEU A 234 -4.02 -1.93 -16.45
C LEU A 234 -4.74 -0.60 -16.74
N CYS A 235 -6.01 -0.62 -17.16
CA CYS A 235 -6.80 0.60 -17.41
C CYS A 235 -7.11 1.37 -16.12
N GLN A 236 -7.25 0.68 -14.98
CA GLN A 236 -7.51 1.34 -13.69
C GLN A 236 -6.26 2.02 -13.09
N GLN A 237 -5.08 1.78 -13.67
CA GLN A 237 -3.78 2.25 -13.19
C GLN A 237 -3.25 3.48 -13.94
N LEU A 238 -3.90 3.91 -15.03
CA LEU A 238 -3.49 5.08 -15.80
C LEU A 238 -4.13 6.35 -15.21
N PRO A 239 -3.36 7.42 -14.94
CA PRO A 239 -3.94 8.71 -14.61
C PRO A 239 -4.84 9.17 -15.76
N ALA A 240 -5.95 9.85 -15.43
CA ALA A 240 -7.06 10.19 -16.33
C ALA A 240 -6.70 11.02 -17.59
N ASP A 241 -5.43 11.38 -17.78
CA ASP A 241 -4.94 12.23 -18.86
C ASP A 241 -4.54 11.47 -20.14
N TYR A 242 -4.64 10.13 -20.17
CA TYR A 242 -4.27 9.31 -21.35
C TYR A 242 -5.39 8.36 -21.80
N ILE A 243 -6.58 8.90 -22.06
CA ILE A 243 -7.64 8.19 -22.80
C ILE A 243 -7.63 8.69 -24.26
N PRO A 244 -7.06 7.98 -25.23
CA PRO A 244 -7.38 8.26 -26.63
C PRO A 244 -8.82 7.83 -26.86
N PHE A 245 -9.66 8.79 -27.22
CA PHE A 245 -11.00 8.56 -27.77
C PHE A 245 -10.92 7.53 -28.90
N VAL A 246 -11.39 6.30 -28.65
CA VAL A 246 -11.65 5.34 -29.72
C VAL A 246 -13.09 5.57 -30.17
N PRO A 247 -13.36 6.01 -31.41
CA PRO A 247 -14.72 6.11 -31.91
C PRO A 247 -15.29 4.69 -32.11
N ILE A 248 -16.60 4.63 -31.85
CA ILE A 248 -17.50 3.47 -31.80
C ILE A 248 -17.33 2.51 -32.98
#